data_AF-A0A1J4XQC0-F1
#
_entry.id   AF-A0A1J4XQC0-F1
#
_cell.length_a   1.000
_cell.length_b   1.000
_cell.length_c   1.000
_cell.angle_alpha   90.00
_cell.angle_beta   90.00
_cell.angle_gamma   90.00
#
_symmetry.space_group_name_H-M   'P 1'
#
loop_
_entity.id
_entity.type
_entity.pdbx_description
1 polymer ?
#
loop_
_entity_poly.entity_id
_entity_poly.type
_entity_poly.pdbx_seq_one_letter_code
_entity_poly.pdbx_strand_id
1 'polypeptide(L)'
;MAADAVPLPAIHNTRSTIVLSLLLHKFGFKTKETTPLVMKKIRPLIILITSLQLFACPILLANAKNGKKPDQEAKWETSGRVEGDTHFGPTKCSDGWFPGMTVYGSLEMENVLVRGALNVSGRVKLRNVEVEKSILVSGSLRASDLYVREDVQIQGNTELREVTIDGSLDVKGNTSMREINVSKNLNAFGPLDAKDFVIQGPTKLNGNIDCKNGLFQGELDISGSFQAKDTFFEKPIQINSMFIKLIDVQTKDITLQDTGSSKPQVVKILGKSLIEGNITFNNTVQGNMVEIDKDSRITGIIVNGDLKLNKSNR
;
A
#
# COMPACT_ATOMS: atom_id res chain seq x y z
N MET A 1 -32.28 -41.96 -32.01
CA MET A 1 -32.82 -41.01 -31.01
C MET A 1 -31.79 -39.92 -30.83
N ALA A 2 -31.99 -38.80 -31.54
CA ALA A 2 -31.19 -37.60 -31.38
C ALA A 2 -31.72 -36.85 -30.14
N ALA A 3 -30.81 -36.36 -29.30
CA ALA A 3 -31.12 -35.45 -28.21
C ALA A 3 -30.52 -34.09 -28.56
N ASP A 4 -31.40 -33.09 -28.55
CA ASP A 4 -31.17 -31.72 -29.00
C ASP A 4 -30.08 -31.01 -28.21
N ALA A 5 -29.14 -30.40 -28.94
CA ALA A 5 -28.22 -29.42 -28.42
C ALA A 5 -28.93 -28.07 -28.29
N VAL A 6 -29.09 -27.59 -27.05
CA VAL A 6 -29.54 -26.22 -26.76
C VAL A 6 -28.32 -25.28 -26.90
N PRO A 7 -28.36 -24.24 -27.75
CA PRO A 7 -27.26 -23.30 -27.86
C PRO A 7 -27.29 -22.29 -26.70
N LEU A 8 -26.17 -22.15 -25.99
CA LEU A 8 -25.95 -21.07 -25.02
C LEU A 8 -25.74 -19.74 -25.77
N PRO A 9 -26.25 -18.61 -25.23
CA PRO A 9 -26.31 -17.35 -25.96
C PRO A 9 -24.93 -16.68 -26.09
N ALA A 10 -24.67 -16.14 -27.29
CA ALA A 10 -23.54 -15.27 -27.58
C ALA A 10 -23.60 -14.00 -26.72
N ILE A 11 -22.61 -13.82 -25.84
CA ILE A 11 -22.43 -12.56 -25.10
C ILE A 11 -21.76 -11.56 -26.05
N HIS A 12 -22.59 -10.65 -26.56
CA HIS A 12 -22.16 -9.51 -27.35
C HIS A 12 -21.23 -8.60 -26.55
N ASN A 13 -20.00 -8.48 -27.04
CA ASN A 13 -19.00 -7.50 -26.64
C ASN A 13 -19.50 -6.09 -27.06
N THR A 14 -19.92 -5.28 -26.09
CA THR A 14 -20.14 -3.83 -26.31
C THR A 14 -20.02 -3.02 -25.02
N ARG A 15 -19.03 -2.12 -25.02
CA ARG A 15 -18.97 -0.81 -24.31
C ARG A 15 -18.64 -0.79 -22.81
N SER A 16 -17.35 -0.71 -22.52
CA SER A 16 -16.80 -0.33 -21.21
C SER A 16 -16.71 1.19 -20.99
N THR A 17 -17.55 2.01 -21.65
CA THR A 17 -17.52 3.49 -21.55
C THR A 17 -18.85 4.09 -21.07
N ILE A 18 -19.84 3.27 -20.67
CA ILE A 18 -21.18 3.75 -20.30
C ILE A 18 -21.48 3.65 -18.79
N VAL A 19 -20.63 2.98 -18.00
CA VAL A 19 -20.86 2.85 -16.54
C VAL A 19 -20.58 4.16 -15.77
N LEU A 20 -19.88 5.12 -16.39
CA LEU A 20 -19.59 6.41 -15.73
C LEU A 20 -20.75 7.43 -15.81
N SER A 21 -21.71 7.29 -16.74
CA SER A 21 -22.77 8.30 -16.92
C SER A 21 -24.08 8.01 -16.16
N LEU A 22 -24.32 6.77 -15.71
CA LEU A 22 -25.57 6.43 -15.01
C LEU A 22 -25.54 6.60 -13.49
N LEU A 23 -24.36 6.72 -12.86
CA LEU A 23 -24.28 6.94 -11.40
C LEU A 23 -24.50 8.41 -10.97
N LEU A 24 -24.34 9.37 -11.88
CA LEU A 24 -24.51 10.81 -11.57
C LEU A 24 -25.98 11.24 -11.47
N HIS A 25 -26.94 10.44 -11.95
CA HIS A 25 -28.37 10.78 -11.88
C HIS A 25 -29.08 10.31 -10.59
N LYS A 26 -28.46 9.42 -9.79
CA LYS A 26 -29.07 8.90 -8.56
C LYS A 26 -28.74 9.70 -7.29
N PHE A 27 -27.86 10.70 -7.37
CA PHE A 27 -27.42 11.53 -6.23
C PHE A 27 -27.81 13.03 -6.35
N GLY A 28 -28.94 13.35 -6.99
CA GLY A 28 -29.75 14.52 -6.63
C GLY A 28 -29.08 15.91 -6.59
N PHE A 29 -28.13 16.24 -7.48
CA PHE A 29 -27.65 17.62 -7.61
C PHE A 29 -28.61 18.46 -8.48
N LYS A 30 -29.51 19.20 -7.83
CA LYS A 30 -30.16 20.37 -8.46
C LYS A 30 -29.20 21.56 -8.35
N THR A 31 -28.75 22.08 -9.47
CA THR A 31 -28.05 23.37 -9.54
C THR A 31 -29.07 24.51 -9.49
N LYS A 32 -28.88 25.45 -8.57
CA LYS A 32 -29.41 26.81 -8.71
C LYS A 32 -28.36 27.80 -8.19
N GLU A 33 -27.86 28.61 -9.11
CA GLU A 33 -26.92 29.71 -8.86
C GLU A 33 -27.57 30.84 -8.06
N THR A 34 -26.79 31.53 -7.20
CA THR A 34 -26.47 32.97 -7.33
C THR A 34 -25.47 33.45 -6.26
N THR A 35 -24.29 33.90 -6.73
CA THR A 35 -23.38 34.99 -6.21
C THR A 35 -22.53 34.83 -4.91
N PRO A 36 -21.36 35.53 -4.81
CA PRO A 36 -20.08 34.85 -4.58
C PRO A 36 -19.35 35.25 -3.29
N LEU A 37 -18.65 34.30 -2.65
CA LEU A 37 -17.56 34.61 -1.72
C LEU A 37 -16.44 33.57 -1.81
N VAL A 38 -15.29 34.04 -2.31
CA VAL A 38 -13.90 33.62 -2.09
C VAL A 38 -13.69 32.27 -1.39
N MET A 39 -13.51 31.20 -2.16
CA MET A 39 -12.68 30.05 -1.78
C MET A 39 -12.21 29.34 -3.05
N LYS A 40 -11.07 29.79 -3.58
CA LYS A 40 -10.51 29.32 -4.86
C LYS A 40 -9.45 28.24 -4.57
N LYS A 41 -9.74 27.02 -5.05
CA LYS A 41 -8.81 25.93 -5.39
C LYS A 41 -7.88 25.42 -4.28
N ILE A 42 -8.37 24.47 -3.47
CA ILE A 42 -7.60 23.25 -3.14
C ILE A 42 -8.61 22.10 -3.12
N ARG A 43 -8.79 21.43 -4.25
CA ARG A 43 -9.36 20.08 -4.28
C ARG A 43 -8.20 19.17 -4.63
N PRO A 44 -7.70 18.31 -3.73
CA PRO A 44 -7.05 17.13 -4.23
C PRO A 44 -8.16 16.32 -4.89
N LEU A 45 -7.90 15.91 -6.11
CA LEU A 45 -8.53 14.77 -6.75
C LEU A 45 -8.18 13.56 -5.87
N ILE A 46 -8.79 13.47 -4.69
CA ILE A 46 -8.73 12.28 -3.85
C ILE A 46 -9.45 11.26 -4.69
N ILE A 47 -8.65 10.37 -5.25
CA ILE A 47 -9.06 9.11 -5.83
C ILE A 47 -9.76 8.37 -4.69
N LEU A 48 -11.04 8.68 -4.50
CA LEU A 48 -11.97 7.89 -3.73
C LEU A 48 -12.24 6.67 -4.62
N ILE A 49 -11.26 5.77 -4.73
CA ILE A 49 -11.54 4.38 -5.07
C ILE A 49 -12.27 3.84 -3.84
N THR A 50 -13.56 4.15 -3.76
CA THR A 50 -14.47 3.26 -3.06
C THR A 50 -14.29 1.92 -3.74
N SER A 51 -13.65 0.99 -3.04
CA SER A 51 -13.37 -0.36 -3.45
C SER A 51 -14.67 -1.11 -3.73
N LEU A 52 -15.30 -0.84 -4.87
CA LEU A 52 -16.18 -1.79 -5.51
C LEU A 52 -15.29 -2.75 -6.28
N GLN A 53 -14.56 -3.60 -5.54
CA GLN A 53 -13.90 -4.74 -6.14
C GLN A 53 -15.01 -5.69 -6.58
N LEU A 54 -15.41 -5.61 -7.85
CA LEU A 54 -16.06 -6.74 -8.49
C LEU A 54 -15.05 -7.89 -8.42
N PHE A 55 -15.36 -8.88 -7.59
CA PHE A 55 -14.61 -10.11 -7.35
C PHE A 55 -14.45 -10.92 -8.63
N ALA A 56 -13.57 -10.48 -9.51
CA ALA A 56 -13.12 -11.25 -10.64
C ALA A 56 -11.60 -11.35 -10.51
N CYS A 57 -11.14 -12.57 -10.18
CA CYS A 57 -9.73 -12.97 -10.12
C CYS A 57 -8.97 -12.34 -11.32
N PRO A 58 -8.12 -11.33 -11.09
CA PRO A 58 -7.50 -10.54 -12.15
C PRO A 58 -6.73 -11.41 -13.14
N ILE A 59 -6.12 -12.49 -12.64
CA ILE A 59 -5.37 -13.46 -13.44
C ILE A 59 -6.29 -14.36 -14.25
N LEU A 60 -7.44 -14.80 -13.70
CA LEU A 60 -8.45 -15.51 -14.49
C LEU A 60 -8.92 -14.62 -15.67
N LEU A 61 -9.10 -13.32 -15.44
CA LEU A 61 -9.45 -12.37 -16.51
C LEU A 61 -8.33 -12.15 -17.53
N ALA A 62 -7.08 -12.04 -17.08
CA ALA A 62 -5.92 -11.83 -17.94
C ALA A 62 -5.58 -13.08 -18.78
N ASN A 63 -5.65 -14.27 -18.17
CA ASN A 63 -5.43 -15.54 -18.85
C ASN A 63 -6.54 -15.84 -19.87
N ALA A 64 -7.80 -15.53 -19.55
CA ALA A 64 -8.91 -15.63 -20.50
C ALA A 64 -8.72 -14.74 -21.74
N LYS A 65 -8.16 -13.53 -21.58
CA LYS A 65 -7.85 -12.63 -22.71
C LYS A 65 -6.68 -13.12 -23.57
N ASN A 66 -5.73 -13.84 -22.99
CA ASN A 66 -4.53 -14.34 -23.68
C ASN A 66 -4.65 -15.79 -24.17
N GLY A 67 -5.83 -16.41 -24.09
CA GLY A 67 -6.07 -17.79 -24.53
C GLY A 67 -5.37 -18.86 -23.68
N LYS A 68 -4.86 -18.51 -22.50
CA LYS A 68 -4.23 -19.45 -21.56
C LYS A 68 -5.31 -20.06 -20.68
N LYS A 69 -5.38 -21.41 -20.63
CA LYS A 69 -6.38 -22.12 -19.81
C LYS A 69 -6.00 -22.01 -18.32
N PRO A 70 -6.81 -21.36 -17.48
CA PRO A 70 -6.52 -21.24 -16.05
C PRO A 70 -6.68 -22.57 -15.28
N ASP A 71 -7.32 -23.57 -15.90
CA ASP A 71 -7.63 -24.84 -15.26
C ASP A 71 -6.52 -25.90 -15.40
N GLN A 72 -5.42 -25.58 -16.09
CA GLN A 72 -4.27 -26.49 -16.19
C GLN A 72 -3.30 -26.27 -15.03
N GLU A 73 -2.69 -27.36 -14.55
CA GLU A 73 -1.57 -27.29 -13.62
C GLU A 73 -0.42 -26.50 -14.25
N ALA A 74 0.22 -25.65 -13.46
CA ALA A 74 1.33 -24.83 -13.95
C ALA A 74 2.53 -25.70 -14.32
N LYS A 75 3.25 -25.29 -15.36
CA LYS A 75 4.53 -25.90 -15.76
C LYS A 75 5.57 -25.56 -14.72
N TRP A 76 6.43 -26.52 -14.38
CA TRP A 76 7.52 -26.28 -13.45
C TRP A 76 8.79 -27.03 -13.80
N GLU A 77 9.91 -26.45 -13.38
CA GLU A 77 11.24 -27.06 -13.38
C GLU A 77 11.87 -26.84 -12.01
N THR A 78 12.55 -27.85 -11.48
CA THR A 78 13.33 -27.74 -10.23
C THR A 78 14.61 -28.53 -10.34
N SER A 79 15.71 -28.00 -9.79
CA SER A 79 17.02 -28.63 -9.93
C SER A 79 17.29 -29.72 -8.89
N GLY A 80 16.49 -29.83 -7.84
CA GLY A 80 16.65 -30.84 -6.81
C GLY A 80 15.45 -31.76 -6.70
N ARG A 81 15.38 -32.49 -5.57
CA ARG A 81 14.32 -33.48 -5.35
C ARG A 81 12.97 -32.80 -5.11
N VAL A 82 11.91 -33.52 -5.44
CA VAL A 82 10.52 -33.16 -5.13
C VAL A 82 9.93 -34.22 -4.22
N GLU A 83 9.32 -33.79 -3.11
CA GLU A 83 8.66 -34.64 -2.14
C GLU A 83 7.25 -34.08 -1.87
N GLY A 84 6.23 -34.63 -2.55
CA GLY A 84 4.88 -34.05 -2.55
C GLY A 84 4.89 -32.63 -3.11
N ASP A 85 4.33 -31.68 -2.37
CA ASP A 85 4.31 -30.25 -2.74
C ASP A 85 5.59 -29.50 -2.33
N THR A 86 6.64 -30.23 -1.94
CA THR A 86 7.92 -29.66 -1.49
C THR A 86 9.00 -29.79 -2.55
N HIS A 87 9.56 -28.65 -2.97
CA HIS A 87 10.64 -28.57 -3.95
C HIS A 87 11.94 -28.16 -3.27
N PHE A 88 13.01 -28.93 -3.50
CA PHE A 88 14.34 -28.60 -3.02
C PHE A 88 15.19 -28.07 -4.18
N GLY A 89 15.79 -26.90 -3.98
CA GLY A 89 16.59 -26.21 -5.00
C GLY A 89 15.83 -25.16 -5.81
N PRO A 90 16.54 -24.42 -6.67
CA PRO A 90 15.94 -23.46 -7.59
C PRO A 90 14.75 -24.04 -8.36
N THR A 91 13.61 -23.37 -8.27
CA THR A 91 12.35 -23.79 -8.88
C THR A 91 11.78 -22.66 -9.72
N LYS A 92 11.33 -22.96 -10.94
CA LYS A 92 10.57 -22.03 -11.77
C LYS A 92 9.20 -22.59 -12.08
N CYS A 93 8.18 -21.75 -12.04
CA CYS A 93 6.79 -22.10 -12.31
C CYS A 93 6.20 -21.12 -13.33
N SER A 94 5.41 -21.62 -14.27
CA SER A 94 4.74 -20.76 -15.26
C SER A 94 3.42 -21.32 -15.75
N ASP A 95 2.50 -20.42 -16.12
CA ASP A 95 1.32 -20.70 -16.94
C ASP A 95 0.37 -21.80 -16.40
N GLY A 96 -0.27 -21.56 -15.26
CA GLY A 96 -1.31 -22.45 -14.73
C GLY A 96 -1.58 -22.24 -13.25
N TRP A 97 -2.04 -23.29 -12.57
CA TRP A 97 -2.30 -23.26 -11.12
C TRP A 97 -1.47 -24.27 -10.32
N PHE A 98 -1.24 -23.97 -9.03
CA PHE A 98 -0.72 -24.88 -8.02
C PHE A 98 -1.66 -24.94 -6.81
N PRO A 99 -1.84 -26.11 -6.15
CA PRO A 99 -2.64 -26.23 -4.94
C PRO A 99 -2.03 -25.47 -3.75
N GLY A 100 -0.72 -25.24 -3.77
CA GLY A 100 0.12 -24.73 -2.70
C GLY A 100 1.53 -25.28 -2.92
N MET A 101 2.57 -24.66 -2.37
CA MET A 101 3.94 -25.16 -2.54
C MET A 101 4.86 -24.71 -1.42
N THR A 102 5.79 -25.58 -1.04
CA THR A 102 6.94 -25.24 -0.20
C THR A 102 8.23 -25.35 -1.01
N VAL A 103 9.06 -24.31 -1.00
CA VAL A 103 10.33 -24.29 -1.74
C VAL A 103 11.50 -24.03 -0.79
N TYR A 104 12.46 -24.95 -0.74
CA TYR A 104 13.75 -24.76 -0.09
C TYR A 104 14.79 -24.42 -1.15
N GLY A 105 14.85 -23.15 -1.53
CA GLY A 105 15.63 -22.66 -2.66
C GLY A 105 15.07 -21.35 -3.22
N SER A 106 15.62 -20.88 -4.33
CA SER A 106 15.05 -19.74 -5.05
C SER A 106 13.79 -20.14 -5.82
N LEU A 107 12.82 -19.23 -5.90
CA LEU A 107 11.59 -19.42 -6.66
C LEU A 107 11.38 -18.30 -7.68
N GLU A 108 11.07 -18.66 -8.91
CA GLU A 108 10.55 -17.73 -9.92
C GLU A 108 9.16 -18.19 -10.39
N MET A 109 8.16 -17.31 -10.38
CA MET A 109 6.82 -17.60 -10.88
C MET A 109 6.35 -16.55 -11.89
N GLU A 110 5.74 -16.99 -12.99
CA GLU A 110 5.13 -16.11 -13.99
C GLU A 110 3.77 -16.61 -14.48
N ASN A 111 2.73 -15.79 -14.40
CA ASN A 111 1.35 -16.16 -14.79
C ASN A 111 0.82 -17.38 -14.02
N VAL A 112 0.95 -17.38 -12.69
CA VAL A 112 0.60 -18.51 -11.82
C VAL A 112 -0.51 -18.14 -10.85
N LEU A 113 -1.50 -19.02 -10.71
CA LEU A 113 -2.49 -19.01 -9.62
C LEU A 113 -2.08 -20.04 -8.55
N VAL A 114 -1.80 -19.60 -7.33
CA VAL A 114 -1.56 -20.49 -6.18
C VAL A 114 -2.83 -20.54 -5.34
N ARG A 115 -3.54 -21.67 -5.36
CA ARG A 115 -4.80 -21.86 -4.61
C ARG A 115 -4.59 -22.01 -3.10
N GLY A 116 -3.37 -22.36 -2.70
CA GLY A 116 -2.99 -22.55 -1.30
C GLY A 116 -1.94 -21.56 -0.85
N ALA A 117 -1.26 -21.92 0.23
CA ALA A 117 -0.17 -21.12 0.75
C ALA A 117 1.11 -21.32 -0.07
N LEU A 118 1.93 -20.27 -0.14
CA LEU A 118 3.24 -20.28 -0.77
C LEU A 118 4.31 -20.04 0.30
N ASN A 119 5.09 -21.08 0.61
CA ASN A 119 6.16 -21.00 1.61
C ASN A 119 7.52 -21.13 0.93
N VAL A 120 8.41 -20.14 1.07
CA VAL A 120 9.73 -20.18 0.42
C VAL A 120 10.84 -19.80 1.39
N SER A 121 11.85 -20.66 1.48
CA SER A 121 13.11 -20.37 2.14
C SER A 121 14.17 -20.06 1.09
N GLY A 122 14.27 -18.78 0.70
CA GLY A 122 15.19 -18.33 -0.35
C GLY A 122 14.76 -17.02 -1.02
N ARG A 123 15.32 -16.76 -2.20
CA ARG A 123 14.97 -15.57 -3.02
C ARG A 123 13.76 -15.88 -3.89
N VAL A 124 12.78 -14.98 -3.89
CA VAL A 124 11.53 -15.12 -4.63
C VAL A 124 11.37 -14.00 -5.66
N LYS A 125 10.99 -14.36 -6.88
CA LYS A 125 10.60 -13.44 -7.94
C LYS A 125 9.21 -13.82 -8.47
N LEU A 126 8.22 -12.94 -8.31
CA LEU A 126 6.85 -13.16 -8.75
C LEU A 126 6.47 -12.13 -9.81
N ARG A 127 5.86 -12.59 -10.91
CA ARG A 127 5.30 -11.71 -11.96
C ARG A 127 3.93 -12.20 -12.38
N ASN A 128 2.90 -11.36 -12.26
CA ASN A 128 1.53 -11.75 -12.59
C ASN A 128 1.14 -13.04 -11.83
N VAL A 129 1.13 -12.95 -10.50
CA VAL A 129 0.86 -14.07 -9.59
C VAL A 129 -0.29 -13.74 -8.67
N GLU A 130 -1.17 -14.71 -8.46
CA GLU A 130 -2.28 -14.61 -7.51
C GLU A 130 -2.13 -15.73 -6.50
N VAL A 131 -2.21 -15.40 -5.23
CA VAL A 131 -2.17 -16.36 -4.12
C VAL A 131 -3.47 -16.25 -3.34
N GLU A 132 -4.27 -17.32 -3.35
CA GLU A 132 -5.59 -17.36 -2.71
C GLU A 132 -5.51 -17.49 -1.19
N LYS A 133 -4.34 -17.88 -0.67
CA LYS A 133 -4.04 -17.89 0.76
C LYS A 133 -2.86 -16.96 1.04
N SER A 134 -2.03 -17.33 2.01
CA SER A 134 -0.90 -16.53 2.50
C SER A 134 0.42 -16.83 1.79
N ILE A 135 1.33 -15.85 1.80
CA ILE A 135 2.73 -15.98 1.35
C ILE A 135 3.65 -15.85 2.56
N LEU A 136 4.55 -16.83 2.75
CA LEU A 136 5.64 -16.77 3.72
C LEU A 136 6.99 -16.89 3.02
N VAL A 137 7.82 -15.86 3.11
CA VAL A 137 9.18 -15.84 2.53
C VAL A 137 10.23 -15.64 3.62
N SER A 138 10.96 -16.70 3.93
CA SER A 138 12.19 -16.65 4.75
C SER A 138 13.37 -16.29 3.85
N GLY A 139 13.39 -15.05 3.37
CA GLY A 139 14.38 -14.54 2.42
C GLY A 139 13.92 -13.24 1.77
N SER A 140 14.31 -13.02 0.52
CA SER A 140 13.98 -11.77 -0.20
C SER A 140 12.86 -11.99 -1.22
N LEU A 141 11.99 -10.98 -1.40
CA LEU A 141 10.90 -11.01 -2.36
C LEU A 141 11.00 -9.84 -3.35
N ARG A 142 10.90 -10.14 -4.63
CA ARG A 142 10.63 -9.16 -5.69
C ARG A 142 9.34 -9.54 -6.40
N ALA A 143 8.32 -8.70 -6.34
CA ALA A 143 7.03 -8.98 -6.94
C ALA A 143 6.54 -7.82 -7.81
N SER A 144 5.97 -8.15 -8.97
CA SER A 144 5.22 -7.24 -9.83
C SER A 144 3.89 -7.88 -10.23
N ASP A 145 2.79 -7.13 -10.21
CA ASP A 145 1.46 -7.66 -10.52
C ASP A 145 1.10 -8.84 -9.60
N LEU A 146 1.07 -8.59 -8.30
CA LEU A 146 0.81 -9.61 -7.28
C LEU A 146 -0.52 -9.33 -6.59
N TYR A 147 -1.37 -10.34 -6.50
CA TYR A 147 -2.59 -10.30 -5.69
C TYR A 147 -2.56 -11.40 -4.63
N VAL A 148 -2.79 -11.04 -3.37
CA VAL A 148 -2.82 -11.99 -2.24
C VAL A 148 -4.10 -11.78 -1.44
N ARG A 149 -4.89 -12.84 -1.26
CA ARG A 149 -6.18 -12.74 -0.55
C ARG A 149 -6.03 -12.76 0.97
N GLU A 150 -4.97 -13.36 1.48
CA GLU A 150 -4.65 -13.38 2.90
C GLU A 150 -3.38 -12.58 3.18
N ASP A 151 -2.54 -13.06 4.10
CA ASP A 151 -1.41 -12.31 4.65
C ASP A 151 -0.11 -12.59 3.89
N VAL A 152 0.80 -11.62 3.90
CA VAL A 152 2.14 -11.73 3.33
C VAL A 152 3.18 -11.45 4.41
N GLN A 153 4.05 -12.41 4.68
CA GLN A 153 5.15 -12.26 5.62
C GLN A 153 6.51 -12.49 4.95
N ILE A 154 7.42 -11.51 5.03
CA ILE A 154 8.75 -11.57 4.41
C ILE A 154 9.84 -11.24 5.43
N GLN A 155 10.84 -12.12 5.54
CA GLN A 155 12.01 -11.96 6.40
C GLN A 155 13.26 -11.62 5.59
N GLY A 156 13.22 -10.51 4.85
CA GLY A 156 14.35 -10.01 4.07
C GLY A 156 13.95 -8.88 3.12
N ASN A 157 14.92 -8.45 2.31
CA ASN A 157 14.74 -7.31 1.41
C ASN A 157 13.55 -7.54 0.45
N THR A 158 12.74 -6.50 0.28
CA THR A 158 11.45 -6.58 -0.38
C THR A 158 11.30 -5.47 -1.42
N GLU A 159 10.95 -5.85 -2.66
CA GLU A 159 10.60 -4.94 -3.75
C GLU A 159 9.21 -5.31 -4.27
N LEU A 160 8.22 -4.43 -4.07
CA LEU A 160 6.84 -4.63 -4.53
C LEU A 160 6.45 -3.54 -5.53
N ARG A 161 5.81 -3.95 -6.62
CA ARG A 161 5.21 -3.07 -7.62
C ARG A 161 3.83 -3.58 -8.02
N GLU A 162 2.81 -2.72 -8.04
CA GLU A 162 1.47 -3.08 -8.51
C GLU A 162 0.94 -4.31 -7.73
N VAL A 163 0.89 -4.18 -6.39
CA VAL A 163 0.55 -5.28 -5.47
C VAL A 163 -0.69 -4.93 -4.67
N THR A 164 -1.63 -5.87 -4.60
CA THR A 164 -2.81 -5.78 -3.74
C THR A 164 -2.83 -6.95 -2.76
N ILE A 165 -3.00 -6.64 -1.47
CA ILE A 165 -3.06 -7.60 -0.38
C ILE A 165 -4.33 -7.34 0.42
N ASP A 166 -5.26 -8.30 0.41
CA ASP A 166 -6.51 -8.19 1.17
C ASP A 166 -6.31 -8.49 2.67
N GLY A 167 -5.24 -9.21 3.01
CA GLY A 167 -4.77 -9.37 4.38
C GLY A 167 -3.81 -8.28 4.84
N SER A 168 -2.88 -8.69 5.69
CA SER A 168 -1.81 -7.86 6.25
C SER A 168 -0.49 -8.08 5.51
N LEU A 169 0.37 -7.07 5.52
CA LEU A 169 1.74 -7.12 5.01
C LEU A 169 2.74 -6.93 6.14
N ASP A 170 3.52 -7.96 6.43
CA ASP A 170 4.59 -7.97 7.43
C ASP A 170 5.95 -8.14 6.77
N VAL A 171 6.78 -7.09 6.78
CA VAL A 171 8.10 -7.08 6.15
C VAL A 171 9.21 -6.73 7.14
N LYS A 172 10.33 -7.45 7.03
CA LYS A 172 11.58 -7.14 7.74
C LYS A 172 12.71 -6.97 6.74
N GLY A 173 13.52 -5.93 6.90
CA GLY A 173 14.62 -5.60 5.99
C GLY A 173 14.35 -4.37 5.14
N ASN A 174 15.21 -4.10 4.16
CA ASN A 174 15.05 -2.94 3.28
C ASN A 174 13.86 -3.15 2.33
N THR A 175 12.91 -2.22 2.33
CA THR A 175 11.64 -2.35 1.61
C THR A 175 11.43 -1.19 0.64
N SER A 176 11.12 -1.52 -0.62
CA SER A 176 10.66 -0.57 -1.64
C SER A 176 9.28 -0.98 -2.12
N MET A 177 8.32 -0.07 -2.07
CA MET A 177 6.91 -0.29 -2.39
C MET A 177 6.42 0.77 -3.39
N ARG A 178 5.88 0.34 -4.54
CA ARG A 178 5.21 1.23 -5.50
C ARG A 178 3.86 0.69 -5.93
N GLU A 179 2.83 1.53 -5.95
CA GLU A 179 1.48 1.14 -6.40
C GLU A 179 0.92 -0.02 -5.56
N ILE A 180 0.81 0.21 -4.25
CA ILE A 180 0.45 -0.82 -3.27
C ILE A 180 -0.92 -0.55 -2.63
N ASN A 181 -1.74 -1.58 -2.48
CA ASN A 181 -2.96 -1.54 -1.69
C ASN A 181 -2.94 -2.65 -0.63
N VAL A 182 -3.08 -2.28 0.64
CA VAL A 182 -3.19 -3.23 1.76
C VAL A 182 -4.49 -2.96 2.53
N SER A 183 -5.37 -3.96 2.56
CA SER A 183 -6.70 -3.83 3.16
C SER A 183 -6.71 -3.99 4.68
N LYS A 184 -5.70 -4.65 5.27
CA LYS A 184 -5.53 -4.74 6.73
C LYS A 184 -4.25 -4.03 7.16
N ASN A 185 -3.41 -4.69 7.97
CA ASN A 185 -2.30 -4.07 8.64
C ASN A 185 -1.06 -3.99 7.74
N LEU A 186 -0.22 -2.98 7.96
CA LEU A 186 1.14 -2.92 7.42
C LEU A 186 2.13 -2.84 8.58
N ASN A 187 3.01 -3.83 8.73
CA ASN A 187 4.16 -3.72 9.61
C ASN A 187 5.46 -3.79 8.81
N ALA A 188 6.27 -2.74 8.87
CA ALA A 188 7.55 -2.68 8.19
C ALA A 188 8.68 -2.37 9.17
N PHE A 189 9.62 -3.31 9.31
CA PHE A 189 10.78 -3.18 10.18
C PHE A 189 12.07 -3.13 9.36
N GLY A 190 12.57 -1.91 9.15
CA GLY A 190 13.74 -1.59 8.34
C GLY A 190 13.53 -0.28 7.56
N PRO A 191 14.51 0.12 6.73
CA PRO A 191 14.32 1.22 5.81
C PRO A 191 13.14 0.97 4.85
N LEU A 192 12.32 1.99 4.62
CA LEU A 192 11.16 1.92 3.74
C LEU A 192 11.12 3.13 2.78
N ASP A 193 11.10 2.85 1.47
CA ASP A 193 10.68 3.81 0.42
C ASP A 193 9.33 3.37 -0.15
N ALA A 194 8.26 4.09 0.19
CA ALA A 194 6.90 3.80 -0.25
C ALA A 194 6.38 4.93 -1.14
N LYS A 195 5.82 4.59 -2.31
CA LYS A 195 5.21 5.55 -3.22
C LYS A 195 3.90 5.02 -3.80
N ASP A 196 2.92 5.91 -3.98
CA ASP A 196 1.64 5.56 -4.62
C ASP A 196 0.96 4.40 -3.87
N PHE A 197 0.45 4.63 -2.67
CA PHE A 197 -0.08 3.54 -1.83
C PHE A 197 -1.36 3.91 -1.08
N VAL A 198 -2.14 2.88 -0.74
CA VAL A 198 -3.31 2.97 0.15
C VAL A 198 -3.21 1.87 1.20
N ILE A 199 -3.20 2.25 2.48
CA ILE A 199 -3.21 1.31 3.61
C ILE A 199 -4.46 1.61 4.45
N GLN A 200 -5.36 0.63 4.52
CA GLN A 200 -6.65 0.80 5.17
C GLN A 200 -6.57 0.56 6.68
N GLY A 201 -5.80 -0.45 7.10
CA GLY A 201 -5.68 -0.84 8.50
C GLY A 201 -4.54 -0.15 9.26
N PRO A 202 -4.38 -0.50 10.55
CA PRO A 202 -3.27 -0.05 11.38
C PRO A 202 -1.90 -0.29 10.75
N THR A 203 -1.00 0.67 10.93
CA THR A 203 0.34 0.63 10.36
C THR A 203 1.39 0.84 11.44
N LYS A 204 2.41 -0.03 11.47
CA LYS A 204 3.60 0.13 12.30
C LYS A 204 4.86 0.19 11.44
N LEU A 205 5.58 1.31 11.51
CA LEU A 205 6.81 1.53 10.75
C LEU A 205 7.99 1.73 11.69
N ASN A 206 9.07 0.97 11.48
CA ASN A 206 10.30 1.11 12.25
C ASN A 206 11.51 1.23 11.33
N GLY A 207 12.26 2.34 11.41
CA GLY A 207 13.47 2.54 10.60
C GLY A 207 13.60 3.94 10.01
N ASN A 208 14.22 4.04 8.84
CA ASN A 208 14.26 5.26 8.03
C ASN A 208 13.15 5.19 6.98
N ILE A 209 12.14 6.03 7.12
CA ILE A 209 10.88 5.92 6.40
C ILE A 209 10.69 7.14 5.49
N ASP A 210 10.54 6.90 4.19
CA ASP A 210 10.17 7.90 3.18
C ASP A 210 8.89 7.44 2.48
N CYS A 211 7.81 8.21 2.63
CA CYS A 211 6.52 7.94 2.03
C CYS A 211 6.11 9.06 1.07
N LYS A 212 5.65 8.71 -0.13
CA LYS A 212 5.19 9.68 -1.14
C LYS A 212 3.85 9.31 -1.76
N ASN A 213 2.98 10.29 -1.98
CA ASN A 213 1.69 10.09 -2.67
C ASN A 213 0.87 8.93 -2.07
N GLY A 214 0.59 9.02 -0.77
CA GLY A 214 0.03 7.91 -0.01
C GLY A 214 -1.22 8.26 0.78
N LEU A 215 -1.98 7.24 1.16
CA LEU A 215 -3.12 7.32 2.06
C LEU A 215 -2.98 6.30 3.19
N PHE A 216 -2.97 6.77 4.43
CA PHE A 216 -3.15 5.95 5.63
C PHE A 216 -4.52 6.21 6.24
N GLN A 217 -5.40 5.20 6.24
CA GLN A 217 -6.75 5.31 6.81
C GLN A 217 -6.82 4.82 8.26
N GLY A 218 -5.94 3.88 8.62
CA GLY A 218 -5.80 3.35 9.97
C GLY A 218 -4.90 4.20 10.88
N GLU A 219 -4.73 3.73 12.10
CA GLU A 219 -3.76 4.29 13.05
C GLU A 219 -2.33 4.09 12.55
N LEU A 220 -1.45 5.03 12.86
CA LEU A 220 -0.05 5.00 12.43
C LEU A 220 0.87 5.20 13.63
N ASP A 221 1.70 4.19 13.89
CA ASP A 221 2.78 4.19 14.87
C ASP A 221 4.13 4.13 14.14
N ILE A 222 4.93 5.18 14.29
CA ILE A 222 6.25 5.28 13.64
C ILE A 222 7.34 5.37 14.69
N SER A 223 8.39 4.59 14.51
CA SER A 223 9.62 4.68 15.31
C SER A 223 10.83 4.82 14.39
N GLY A 224 11.53 5.96 14.46
CA GLY A 224 12.70 6.25 13.62
C GLY A 224 12.51 7.50 12.74
N SER A 225 13.43 7.73 11.80
CA SER A 225 13.39 8.91 10.92
C SER A 225 12.18 8.83 10.00
N PHE A 226 11.40 9.92 9.91
CA PHE A 226 10.17 9.95 9.13
C PHE A 226 10.09 11.15 8.19
N GLN A 227 9.92 10.86 6.91
CA GLN A 227 9.60 11.82 5.89
C GLN A 227 8.34 11.40 5.12
N ALA A 228 7.41 12.34 4.93
CA ALA A 228 6.23 12.13 4.10
C ALA A 228 6.04 13.30 3.13
N LYS A 229 5.63 12.98 1.90
CA LYS A 229 5.30 13.96 0.86
C LYS A 229 4.00 13.61 0.15
N ASP A 230 3.12 14.58 -0.08
CA ASP A 230 1.86 14.37 -0.82
C ASP A 230 1.02 13.25 -0.16
N THR A 231 1.02 13.16 1.16
CA THR A 231 0.43 12.04 1.91
C THR A 231 -0.70 12.52 2.81
N PHE A 232 -1.81 11.77 2.83
CA PHE A 232 -2.94 12.02 3.72
C PHE A 232 -3.01 10.95 4.82
N PHE A 233 -3.25 11.40 6.05
CA PHE A 233 -3.45 10.57 7.22
C PHE A 233 -4.86 10.85 7.78
N GLU A 234 -5.76 9.86 7.74
CA GLU A 234 -7.15 10.03 8.21
C GLU A 234 -7.26 10.08 9.73
N LYS A 235 -6.25 9.56 10.43
CA LYS A 235 -6.18 9.46 11.89
C LYS A 235 -5.00 10.31 12.41
N PRO A 236 -5.04 10.69 13.70
CA PRO A 236 -3.87 11.23 14.39
C PRO A 236 -2.65 10.31 14.24
N ILE A 237 -1.46 10.90 14.18
CA ILE A 237 -0.21 10.15 14.02
C ILE A 237 0.60 10.18 15.31
N GLN A 238 1.13 9.03 15.71
CA GLN A 238 2.05 8.90 16.84
C GLN A 238 3.45 8.57 16.31
N ILE A 239 4.43 9.39 16.69
CA ILE A 239 5.76 9.29 16.12
C ILE A 239 6.80 9.36 17.24
N ASN A 240 7.61 8.31 17.35
CA ASN A 240 8.82 8.29 18.14
C ASN A 240 10.03 8.61 17.24
N SER A 241 10.36 9.89 17.13
CA SER A 241 11.46 10.36 16.27
C SER A 241 12.08 11.66 16.76
N MET A 242 13.37 11.85 16.48
CA MET A 242 14.05 13.14 16.69
C MET A 242 13.71 14.17 15.62
N PHE A 243 13.39 13.71 14.42
CA PHE A 243 13.22 14.57 13.26
C PHE A 243 12.11 14.05 12.35
N ILE A 244 11.19 14.95 12.03
CA ILE A 244 10.05 14.67 11.15
C ILE A 244 10.04 15.71 10.04
N LYS A 245 9.82 15.26 8.79
CA LYS A 245 9.67 16.15 7.64
C LYS A 245 8.39 15.83 6.86
N LEU A 246 7.46 16.77 6.86
CA LEU A 246 6.17 16.67 6.18
C LEU A 246 6.13 17.71 5.07
N ILE A 247 5.73 17.31 3.86
CA ILE A 247 5.65 18.20 2.69
C ILE A 247 4.32 17.94 1.99
N ASP A 248 3.47 18.96 1.83
CA ASP A 248 2.15 18.80 1.21
C ASP A 248 1.33 17.66 1.88
N VAL A 249 1.40 17.59 3.21
CA VAL A 249 0.75 16.55 4.03
C VAL A 249 -0.52 17.09 4.65
N GLN A 250 -1.57 16.28 4.72
CA GLN A 250 -2.74 16.56 5.55
C GLN A 250 -2.90 15.49 6.64
N THR A 251 -3.11 15.93 7.87
CA THR A 251 -3.34 15.04 9.04
C THR A 251 -4.10 15.77 10.14
N LYS A 252 -4.50 15.03 11.17
CA LYS A 252 -5.11 15.55 12.41
C LYS A 252 -4.03 15.90 13.42
N ASP A 253 -4.14 15.41 14.65
CA ASP A 253 -3.12 15.63 15.68
C ASP A 253 -1.82 14.88 15.34
N ILE A 254 -0.70 15.50 15.71
CA ILE A 254 0.63 14.88 15.70
C ILE A 254 1.10 14.79 17.13
N THR A 255 1.39 13.58 17.59
CA THR A 255 1.97 13.35 18.92
C THR A 255 3.37 12.78 18.76
N LEU A 256 4.36 13.54 19.23
CA LEU A 256 5.74 13.07 19.33
C LEU A 256 5.98 12.43 20.69
N GLN A 257 6.36 11.16 20.68
CA GLN A 257 6.71 10.43 21.89
C GLN A 257 8.08 10.84 22.42
N ASP A 258 8.29 10.68 23.73
CA ASP A 258 9.61 10.86 24.33
C ASP A 258 10.56 9.75 23.86
N THR A 259 11.67 10.17 23.25
CA THR A 259 12.70 9.27 22.73
C THR A 259 13.72 8.86 23.81
N GLY A 260 13.65 9.48 24.99
CA GLY A 260 14.70 9.42 26.02
C GLY A 260 15.96 10.23 25.66
N SER A 261 15.94 10.99 24.57
CA SER A 261 17.05 11.84 24.15
C SER A 261 17.06 13.16 24.92
N SER A 262 18.25 13.66 25.25
CA SER A 262 18.44 15.02 25.78
C SER A 262 18.41 16.11 24.70
N LYS A 263 18.32 15.72 23.42
CA LYS A 263 18.25 16.66 22.29
C LYS A 263 16.79 17.02 22.00
N PRO A 264 16.51 18.22 21.48
CA PRO A 264 15.16 18.61 21.11
C PRO A 264 14.68 17.84 19.87
N GLN A 265 13.37 17.62 19.79
CA GLN A 265 12.70 17.10 18.62
C GLN A 265 12.32 18.25 17.66
N VAL A 266 12.40 17.98 16.35
CA VAL A 266 12.07 18.97 15.32
C VAL A 266 11.06 18.41 14.32
N VAL A 267 9.99 19.17 14.08
CA VAL A 267 9.00 18.89 13.05
C VAL A 267 9.10 19.95 11.96
N LYS A 268 9.44 19.56 10.74
CA LYS A 268 9.40 20.45 9.56
C LYS A 268 8.11 20.23 8.80
N ILE A 269 7.35 21.29 8.59
CA ILE A 269 6.08 21.30 7.88
C ILE A 269 6.22 22.24 6.69
N LEU A 270 6.28 21.66 5.49
CA LEU A 270 6.67 22.35 4.27
C LEU A 270 5.56 22.30 3.21
N GLY A 271 5.69 23.15 2.20
CA GLY A 271 4.72 23.23 1.10
C GLY A 271 3.35 23.69 1.58
N LYS A 272 2.29 23.04 1.12
CA LYS A 272 0.88 23.32 1.43
C LYS A 272 0.30 22.32 2.43
N SER A 273 1.06 22.01 3.48
CA SER A 273 0.62 21.07 4.50
C SER A 273 -0.49 21.65 5.37
N LEU A 274 -1.43 20.81 5.79
CA LEU A 274 -2.54 21.15 6.68
C LEU A 274 -2.58 20.19 7.87
N ILE A 275 -2.27 20.70 9.05
CA ILE A 275 -2.43 19.98 10.32
C ILE A 275 -3.73 20.48 10.96
N GLU A 276 -4.76 19.65 10.94
CA GLU A 276 -6.12 19.99 11.42
C GLU A 276 -6.25 19.86 12.95
N GLY A 277 -5.16 19.57 13.65
CA GLY A 277 -5.10 19.33 15.09
C GLY A 277 -3.89 19.97 15.77
N ASN A 278 -3.60 19.48 16.97
CA ASN A 278 -2.47 19.90 17.79
C ASN A 278 -1.18 19.20 17.36
N ILE A 279 -0.05 19.83 17.66
CA ILE A 279 1.27 19.19 17.64
C ILE A 279 1.77 19.13 19.07
N THR A 280 1.89 17.93 19.62
CA THR A 280 2.25 17.70 21.02
C THR A 280 3.60 17.01 21.12
N PHE A 281 4.53 17.63 21.85
CA PHE A 281 5.76 16.98 22.27
C PHE A 281 5.56 16.42 23.69
N ASN A 282 5.66 15.10 23.86
CA ASN A 282 5.45 14.47 25.17
C ASN A 282 6.68 14.54 26.09
N ASN A 283 7.83 14.95 25.56
CA ASN A 283 9.02 15.21 26.38
C ASN A 283 9.01 16.67 26.90
N THR A 284 9.87 16.95 27.87
CA THR A 284 10.06 18.30 28.45
C THR A 284 11.40 18.94 28.09
N VAL A 285 12.05 18.44 27.03
CA VAL A 285 13.34 18.94 26.54
C VAL A 285 13.17 20.36 25.97
N GLN A 286 14.03 21.28 26.42
CA GLN A 286 14.04 22.64 25.90
C GLN A 286 14.46 22.67 24.43
N GLY A 287 13.78 23.49 23.63
CA GLY A 287 14.11 23.73 22.22
C GLY A 287 13.39 22.82 21.22
N ASN A 288 12.40 22.03 21.65
CA ASN A 288 11.47 21.37 20.73
C ASN A 288 10.87 22.40 19.78
N MET A 289 10.82 22.09 18.49
CA MET A 289 10.57 23.09 17.46
C MET A 289 9.66 22.56 16.36
N VAL A 290 8.70 23.38 15.96
CA VAL A 290 7.97 23.25 14.70
C VAL A 290 8.45 24.32 13.74
N GLU A 291 9.11 23.91 12.65
CA GLU A 291 9.48 24.79 11.54
C GLU A 291 8.41 24.70 10.45
N ILE A 292 7.71 25.79 10.18
CA ILE A 292 6.58 25.80 9.23
C ILE A 292 6.82 26.75 8.05
N ASP A 293 6.50 26.28 6.84
CA ASP A 293 6.47 27.10 5.64
C ASP A 293 5.24 28.03 5.61
N LYS A 294 5.37 29.19 4.95
CA LYS A 294 4.31 30.22 4.85
C LYS A 294 2.97 29.72 4.29
N ASP A 295 3.01 28.69 3.44
CA ASP A 295 1.84 28.15 2.75
C ASP A 295 1.22 26.95 3.50
N SER A 296 1.85 26.54 4.61
CA SER A 296 1.35 25.49 5.50
C SER A 296 0.53 26.07 6.65
N ARG A 297 -0.39 25.28 7.19
CA ARG A 297 -1.29 25.70 8.27
C ARG A 297 -1.39 24.65 9.36
N ILE A 298 -1.39 25.11 10.61
CA ILE A 298 -1.79 24.35 11.80
C ILE A 298 -3.04 25.03 12.36
N THR A 299 -4.11 24.28 12.59
CA THR A 299 -5.35 24.83 13.15
C THR A 299 -5.43 24.71 14.66
N GLY A 300 -4.70 23.74 15.25
CA GLY A 300 -4.56 23.58 16.69
C GLY A 300 -3.42 24.39 17.29
N ILE A 301 -2.99 23.98 18.48
CA ILE A 301 -1.86 24.59 19.21
C ILE A 301 -0.63 23.68 19.17
N ILE A 302 0.52 24.26 19.48
CA ILE A 302 1.75 23.52 19.72
C ILE A 302 1.94 23.41 21.23
N VAL A 303 2.11 22.19 21.72
CA VAL A 303 2.26 21.88 23.15
C VAL A 303 3.69 21.43 23.42
N ASN A 304 4.38 22.08 24.36
CA ASN A 304 5.78 21.82 24.74
C ASN A 304 6.79 21.99 23.60
N GLY A 305 6.54 22.93 22.69
CA GLY A 305 7.47 23.32 21.64
C GLY A 305 7.20 24.72 21.14
N ASP A 306 8.20 25.29 20.46
CA ASP A 306 8.12 26.61 19.86
C ASP A 306 7.76 26.53 18.37
N LEU A 307 7.18 27.61 17.83
CA LEU A 307 6.90 27.75 16.40
C LEU A 307 7.92 28.70 15.75
N LYS A 308 8.48 28.28 14.63
CA LYS A 308 9.39 29.09 13.82
C LYS A 308 8.96 29.06 12.36
N LEU A 309 8.87 30.24 11.76
CA LEU A 309 8.66 30.36 10.32
C LEU A 309 9.94 29.98 9.57
N ASN A 310 9.81 29.05 8.64
CA ASN A 310 10.89 28.69 7.74
C ASN A 310 11.11 29.82 6.72
N LYS A 311 12.29 30.45 6.80
CA LYS A 311 12.68 31.56 5.91
C LYS A 311 13.26 31.08 4.57
N SER A 312 13.42 29.77 4.38
CA SER A 312 14.05 29.19 3.20
C SER A 312 13.01 28.96 2.10
N ASN A 313 12.61 30.02 1.38
CA ASN A 313 12.09 29.98 0.01
C ASN A 313 11.97 31.41 -0.55
N ARG A 314 13.10 31.96 -1.01
CA ARG A 314 13.16 32.94 -2.11
C ARG A 314 13.82 32.26 -3.29
#